data_AF-A0A162A687-F1
#
_entry.id   AF-A0A162A687-F1
#
_cell.length_a   1.000
_cell.length_b   1.000
_cell.length_c   1.000
_cell.angle_alpha   90.00
_cell.angle_beta   90.00
_cell.angle_gamma   90.00
#
_symmetry.space_group_name_H-M   'P 1'
#
loop_
_entity.id
_entity.type
_entity.pdbx_description
1 polymer ?
#
loop_
_entity_poly.entity_id
_entity_poly.type
_entity_poly.pdbx_seq_one_letter_code
_entity_poly.pdbx_strand_id
1 'polypeptide(L)' 'MAVKEALSWSDQFQGERITVESDCLVVVQAIKSSSPMRSHLGVIVEDCRGLASFVKFNIC' A
#
# COMPACT_ATOMS: atom_id res chain seq x y z
N MET A 1 5.23 0.46 8.11
CA MET A 1 5.70 1.85 7.93
C MET A 1 6.37 2.02 6.57
N ALA A 2 7.38 1.23 6.20
CA ALA A 2 8.06 1.35 4.90
C ALA A 2 7.12 1.44 3.66
N VAL A 3 6.12 0.55 3.56
CA VAL A 3 5.16 0.61 2.43
C VAL A 3 4.33 1.89 2.43
N LYS A 4 3.93 2.39 3.61
CA LYS A 4 3.18 3.64 3.73
C LYS A 4 4.02 4.83 3.28
N GLU A 5 5.30 4.87 3.66
CA GLU A 5 6.21 5.94 3.22
C GLU A 5 6.48 5.88 1.72
N ALA A 6 6.73 4.70 1.16
CA ALA A 6 6.88 4.52 -0.28
C ALA A 6 5.64 4.99 -1.05
N LEU A 7 4.44 4.67 -0.54
CA LEU A 7 3.18 5.17 -1.09
C LEU A 7 3.03 6.69 -0.92
N SER A 8 3.49 7.27 0.19
CA SER A 8 3.43 8.73 0.38
C SER A 8 4.34 9.50 -0.60
N TRP A 9 5.45 8.89 -1.03
CA TRP A 9 6.32 9.47 -2.04
C TRP A 9 5.77 9.31 -3.45
N SER A 10 4.91 8.32 -3.67
CA SER A 10 4.34 8.05 -5.00
C SER A 10 3.48 9.20 -5.54
N ASP A 11 2.92 10.04 -4.67
CA ASP A 11 2.20 11.27 -5.05
C ASP A 11 3.11 12.29 -5.76
N GLN A 12 4.43 12.22 -5.56
CA GLN A 12 5.40 13.11 -6.21
C GLN A 12 5.66 12.76 -7.69
N PHE A 13 5.21 11.59 -8.16
CA PHE A 13 5.46 11.08 -9.51
C PHE A 13 4.22 11.14 -10.41
N GLN A 14 3.38 12.18 -10.21
CA GLN A 14 2.07 12.37 -10.84
C GLN A 14 1.94 11.80 -12.26
N GLY A 15 1.32 10.61 -12.37
CA GLY A 15 0.97 9.98 -13.64
C GLY A 15 1.87 8.82 -14.07
N GLU A 16 3.02 8.61 -13.43
CA GLU A 16 3.86 7.44 -13.69
C GLU A 16 3.34 6.19 -12.98
N ARG A 17 3.56 5.03 -13.61
CA ARG A 17 3.21 3.73 -13.03
C ARG A 17 4.33 3.34 -12.07
N ILE A 18 4.05 3.37 -10.77
CA ILE A 18 5.01 2.98 -9.74
C ILE A 18 4.77 1.53 -9.31
N THR A 19 5.84 0.76 -9.16
CA THR A 19 5.80 -0.57 -8.56
C THR A 19 6.50 -0.51 -7.21
N VAL A 20 5.83 -0.96 -6.16
CA VAL A 20 6.39 -1.06 -4.81
C VAL A 20 6.59 -2.53 -4.49
N GLU A 21 7.83 -2.97 -4.36
CA GLU A 21 8.16 -4.36 -4.05
C GLU A 21 8.38 -4.52 -2.55
N SER A 22 7.85 -5.62 -1.98
CA SER A 22 8.09 -5.95 -0.57
C SER A 22 8.39 -7.43 -0.41
N ASP A 23 9.42 -7.74 0.37
CA ASP A 23 9.78 -9.10 0.78
C ASP A 23 8.80 -9.71 1.80
N CYS A 24 7.85 -8.92 2.31
CA CYS A 24 6.89 -9.35 3.31
C CYS A 24 5.55 -9.76 2.68
N LEU A 25 5.40 -11.05 2.41
CA LEU A 25 4.17 -11.62 1.84
C LEU A 25 2.90 -11.25 2.62
N VAL A 26 2.99 -11.19 3.96
CA VAL A 26 1.84 -10.84 4.82
C VAL A 26 1.35 -9.42 4.52
N VAL A 27 2.26 -8.47 4.32
CA VAL A 27 1.92 -7.08 4.00
C VAL A 27 1.33 -6.99 2.59
N VAL A 28 1.94 -7.67 1.63
CA VAL A 28 1.46 -7.74 0.25
C VAL A 28 0.02 -8.28 0.20
N GLN A 29 -0.24 -9.40 0.88
CA GLN A 29 -1.56 -10.02 0.91
C GLN A 29 -2.57 -9.18 1.68
N ALA A 30 -2.18 -8.57 2.80
CA ALA A 30 -3.07 -7.72 3.57
C ALA A 30 -3.54 -6.51 2.74
N ILE A 31 -2.64 -5.86 1.99
CA ILE A 31 -2.98 -4.70 1.15
C ILE A 31 -3.83 -5.12 -0.06
N LYS A 32 -3.51 -6.25 -0.70
CA LYS A 32 -4.27 -6.79 -1.85
C LYS A 32 -5.65 -7.34 -1.47
N SER A 33 -5.81 -7.81 -0.24
CA SER A 33 -7.08 -8.30 0.28
C SER A 33 -8.10 -7.16 0.37
N SER A 34 -9.39 -7.46 0.17
CA SER A 34 -10.51 -6.54 0.44
C SER A 34 -11.14 -6.76 1.81
N SER A 35 -10.62 -7.72 2.58
CA SER A 35 -11.17 -8.04 3.90
C SER A 35 -10.86 -6.91 4.89
N PRO A 36 -11.86 -6.45 5.66
CA PRO A 36 -11.65 -5.45 6.70
C PRO A 36 -10.82 -6.05 7.84
N MET A 37 -9.74 -5.36 8.21
CA MET A 37 -8.86 -5.79 9.29
C MET A 37 -9.05 -4.88 10.50
N ARG A 38 -9.52 -5.43 11.63
CA ARG A 38 -9.75 -4.66 12.88
C ARG A 38 -8.55 -4.60 13.83
N SER A 39 -7.41 -5.17 13.44
CA SER A 39 -6.19 -5.14 14.24
C SER A 39 -5.46 -3.80 14.08
N HIS A 40 -4.48 -3.53 14.95
CA HIS A 40 -3.63 -2.34 14.81
C HIS A 40 -2.88 -2.33 13.46
N LEU A 41 -2.42 -3.50 13.00
CA LEU A 41 -1.90 -3.67 11.65
C LEU A 41 -2.95 -3.33 10.59
N GLY A 42 -4.20 -3.73 10.82
CA GLY A 42 -5.33 -3.43 9.94
C GLY A 42 -5.51 -1.94 9.69
N VAL A 43 -5.43 -1.10 10.72
CA VAL A 43 -5.50 0.36 10.57
C VAL A 43 -4.41 0.87 9.62
N ILE A 44 -3.18 0.37 9.76
CA ILE A 44 -2.06 0.74 8.88
C ILE A 44 -2.29 0.23 7.45
N VAL A 45 -2.86 -0.96 7.29
CA VAL A 45 -3.19 -1.53 5.98
C VAL A 45 -4.30 -0.73 5.29
N GLU A 46 -5.34 -0.30 6.02
CA GLU A 46 -6.39 0.54 5.45
C GLU A 46 -5.85 1.91 5.02
N ASP A 47 -4.96 2.53 5.80
CA ASP A 47 -4.25 3.75 5.38
C ASP A 47 -3.50 3.52 4.06
N CYS A 48 -2.75 2.41 3.96
CA CYS A 48 -2.03 2.05 2.74
C CYS A 48 -2.98 1.84 1.57
N ARG A 49 -4.14 1.16 1.77
CA ARG A 49 -5.18 0.97 0.74
C ARG A 49 -5.80 2.29 0.29
N GLY A 50 -5.96 3.24 1.20
CA GLY A 50 -6.36 4.60 0.88
C GLY A 50 -5.38 5.26 -0.07
N LEU A 51 -4.10 5.35 0.29
CA LEU A 51 -3.06 5.95 -0.54
C LEU A 51 -2.91 5.24 -1.90
N ALA A 52 -2.97 3.91 -1.86
CA ALA A 52 -3.03 3.03 -3.00
C ALA A 52 -4.14 3.40 -4.00
N SER A 53 -5.35 3.67 -3.53
CA SER A 53 -6.48 3.97 -4.42
C SER A 53 -6.31 5.25 -5.25
N PHE A 54 -5.49 6.19 -4.78
CA PHE A 54 -5.18 7.45 -5.48
C PHE A 54 -4.08 7.31 -6.52
N VAL A 55 -3.27 6.25 -6.46
CA VAL A 55 -2.06 6.09 -7.27
C VAL A 55 -2.19 4.85 -8.16
N LYS A 56 -1.68 4.89 -9.40
CA LYS A 56 -1.57 3.67 -10.22
C LYS A 56 -0.35 2.87 -9.80
N PHE A 57 -0.48 2.14 -8.69
CA PHE A 57 0.61 1.33 -8.13
C PHE A 57 0.34 -0.18 -8.25
N ASN A 58 1.41 -0.98 -8.29
CA ASN A 58 1.35 -2.43 -8.16
C ASN A 58 2.24 -2.85 -6.98
N ILE A 59 1.71 -3.62 -6.04
CA ILE A 59 2.51 -4.24 -5.00
C ILE A 59 2.86 -5.66 -5.45
N CYS A 60 4.15 -5.98 -5.54
CA CYS A 60 4.64 -7.34 -5.80
C CYS A 60 5.27 -7.91 -4.53
#